data_AF-A0A2E7API4-F1
#
_entry.id   AF-A0A2E7API4-F1
#
_cell.length_a   1.000
_cell.length_b   1.000
_cell.length_c   1.000
_cell.angle_alpha   90.00
_cell.angle_beta   90.00
_cell.angle_gamma   90.00
#
_symmetry.space_group_name_H-M   'P 1'
#
loop_
_entity.id
_entity.type
_entity.pdbx_description
1 polymer ?
#
loop_
_entity_poly.entity_id
_entity_poly.type
_entity_poly.pdbx_seq_one_letter_code
_entity_poly.pdbx_strand_id
1 'polypeptide(L)'
;MAKNWTTEEEEHIRENYLTQTYGELAEHFSVTTKAMESKIRRLGLKKQAILAEAISSPEPAPVVQYKKPTVPEEPTAEPIESIHKLDRRIEVYEETQEERTDRLEKTRAAAETEKARREESRRQAPVAKALKIFEAGVKKLLDGKNSEAAKDFQALLDDPPTDLGLVLRARQYLSAAISSKTMEPNLTTAEDMYNHGVVLLNDGDIEGALKILGVAAKQAPKDDRIMYVRALALGISGDEEAATEQLQAAIKANETNRVYAHNDPDFEPLHGNPRFQEMMEPQGEDDID
;
A
#
# COMPACT_ATOMS: atom_id res chain seq x y z
N MET A 1 37.87 -25.09 9.96
CA MET A 1 38.46 -25.51 11.26
C MET A 1 37.45 -25.16 12.34
N ALA A 2 37.09 -26.11 13.22
CA ALA A 2 36.15 -25.83 14.31
C ALA A 2 36.88 -25.04 15.40
N LYS A 3 36.32 -23.90 15.83
CA LYS A 3 36.82 -23.15 16.98
C LYS A 3 36.67 -24.02 18.23
N ASN A 4 37.75 -24.16 19.01
CA ASN A 4 37.69 -24.73 20.35
C ASN A 4 37.20 -23.63 21.29
N TRP A 5 36.03 -23.84 21.89
CA TRP A 5 35.42 -22.88 22.81
C TRP A 5 35.93 -23.09 24.22
N THR A 6 36.35 -22.03 24.89
CA THR A 6 36.73 -22.10 26.32
C THR A 6 35.49 -21.95 27.21
N THR A 7 35.61 -22.33 28.49
CA THR A 7 34.53 -22.18 29.48
C THR A 7 34.10 -20.72 29.64
N GLU A 8 35.06 -19.80 29.65
CA GLU A 8 34.83 -18.35 29.76
C GLU A 8 34.04 -17.80 28.55
N GLU A 9 34.34 -18.30 27.34
CA GLU A 9 33.60 -17.91 26.13
C GLU A 9 32.16 -18.44 26.15
N GLU A 10 31.93 -19.64 26.70
CA GLU A 10 30.57 -20.18 26.86
C GLU A 10 29.75 -19.40 27.89
N GLU A 11 30.38 -18.96 28.96
CA GLU A 11 29.74 -18.14 30.00
C GLU A 11 29.33 -16.77 29.45
N HIS A 12 30.23 -16.10 28.71
CA HIS A 12 29.91 -14.85 28.02
C HIS A 12 28.73 -14.99 27.05
N ILE A 13 28.64 -16.12 26.32
CA ILE A 13 27.49 -16.41 25.46
C ILE A 13 26.21 -16.53 26.29
N ARG A 14 26.21 -17.22 27.44
CA ARG A 14 25.02 -17.39 28.28
C ARG A 14 24.50 -16.06 28.83
N GLU A 15 25.40 -15.19 29.28
CA GLU A 15 25.05 -13.88 29.84
C GLU A 15 24.47 -12.93 28.80
N ASN A 16 25.03 -12.94 27.58
CA ASN A 16 24.67 -12.01 26.51
C ASN A 16 23.65 -12.57 25.51
N TYR A 17 23.25 -13.84 25.65
CA TYR A 17 22.32 -14.53 24.74
C TYR A 17 20.96 -13.84 24.60
N LEU A 18 20.47 -13.26 25.70
CA LEU A 18 19.16 -12.60 25.75
C LEU A 18 19.22 -11.18 25.16
N THR A 19 20.33 -10.48 25.37
CA THR A 19 20.50 -9.06 25.05
C THR A 19 21.11 -8.81 23.67
N GLN A 20 21.95 -9.72 23.16
CA GLN A 20 22.59 -9.60 21.85
C GLN A 20 21.93 -10.50 20.80
N THR A 21 22.12 -10.13 19.53
CA THR A 21 21.76 -10.94 18.37
C THR A 21 22.83 -11.98 18.07
N TYR A 22 22.49 -13.03 17.31
CA TYR A 22 23.46 -14.06 16.93
C TYR A 22 24.58 -13.51 16.03
N GLY A 23 24.29 -12.43 15.29
CA GLY A 23 25.29 -11.73 14.47
C GLY A 23 26.31 -11.00 15.34
N GLU A 24 25.85 -10.27 16.34
CA GLU A 24 26.71 -9.52 17.28
C GLU A 24 27.61 -10.46 18.09
N LEU A 25 27.07 -11.56 18.61
CA LEU A 25 27.87 -12.58 19.28
C LEU A 25 28.89 -13.22 18.32
N ALA A 26 28.50 -13.47 17.07
CA ALA A 26 29.41 -14.06 16.09
C ALA A 26 30.58 -13.12 15.75
N GLU A 27 30.32 -11.82 15.65
CA GLU A 27 31.32 -10.78 15.42
C GLU A 27 32.32 -10.68 16.60
N HIS A 28 31.82 -10.67 17.84
CA HIS A 28 32.66 -10.63 19.05
C HIS A 28 33.69 -11.77 19.10
N PHE A 29 33.29 -12.98 18.68
CA PHE A 29 34.17 -14.16 18.68
C PHE A 29 34.89 -14.41 17.36
N SER A 30 34.75 -13.51 16.37
CA SER A 30 35.30 -13.65 15.01
C SER A 30 34.92 -14.97 14.33
N VAL A 31 33.66 -15.41 14.52
CA VAL A 31 33.12 -16.63 13.91
C VAL A 31 31.96 -16.29 12.96
N THR A 32 31.58 -17.24 12.12
CA THR A 32 30.38 -17.07 11.28
C THR A 32 29.10 -17.21 12.11
N THR A 33 28.04 -16.51 11.71
CA THR A 33 26.72 -16.59 12.37
C THR A 33 26.21 -18.03 12.47
N LYS A 34 26.44 -18.86 11.44
CA LYS A 34 26.09 -20.29 11.44
C LYS A 34 26.88 -21.10 12.49
N ALA A 35 28.14 -20.74 12.74
CA ALA A 35 28.93 -21.39 13.79
C ALA A 35 28.43 -21.00 15.18
N MET A 36 28.02 -19.74 15.36
CA MET A 36 27.40 -19.24 16.61
C MET A 36 26.05 -19.92 16.88
N GLU A 37 25.18 -20.03 15.87
CA GLU A 37 23.90 -20.76 15.96
C GLU A 37 24.10 -22.23 16.39
N SER A 38 25.08 -22.91 15.77
CA SER A 38 25.43 -24.28 16.11
C SER A 38 25.95 -24.40 17.55
N LYS A 39 26.73 -23.42 18.02
CA LYS A 39 27.23 -23.37 19.40
C LYS A 39 26.11 -23.15 20.41
N ILE A 40 25.24 -22.15 20.18
CA ILE A 40 24.06 -21.87 21.00
C ILE A 40 23.16 -23.10 21.10
N ARG A 41 22.94 -23.80 19.98
CA ARG A 41 22.17 -25.06 19.96
C ARG A 41 22.81 -26.16 20.80
N ARG A 42 24.13 -26.30 20.78
CA ARG A 42 24.88 -27.27 21.60
C ARG A 42 24.85 -26.92 23.09
N LEU A 43 24.77 -25.63 23.42
CA LEU A 43 24.59 -25.14 24.80
C LEU A 43 23.14 -25.27 25.30
N GLY A 44 22.19 -25.69 24.43
CA GLY A 44 20.78 -25.87 24.80
C GLY A 44 20.00 -24.57 25.00
N LEU A 45 20.56 -23.42 24.64
CA LEU A 45 19.94 -22.11 24.84
C LEU A 45 18.83 -21.89 23.80
N LYS A 46 17.61 -21.60 24.25
CA LYS A 46 16.42 -21.35 23.41
C LYS A 46 15.77 -20.02 23.79
N LYS A 47 15.91 -19.00 22.94
CA LYS A 47 15.41 -17.63 23.17
C LYS A 47 13.90 -17.59 23.40
N GLN A 48 13.16 -18.52 22.77
CA GLN A 48 11.71 -18.67 22.90
C GLN A 48 11.26 -19.32 24.23
N ALA A 49 12.09 -20.13 24.87
CA ALA A 49 11.71 -20.82 26.12
C ALA A 49 11.84 -19.89 27.34
N ILE A 50 12.85 -19.03 27.36
CA ILE A 50 13.13 -18.10 28.47
C ILE A 50 12.17 -16.89 28.43
N LEU A 51 11.77 -16.43 27.24
CA LEU A 51 10.76 -15.36 27.10
C LEU A 51 9.36 -15.80 27.54
N ALA A 52 9.04 -17.10 27.40
CA ALA A 52 7.79 -17.69 27.88
C ALA A 52 7.77 -17.83 29.41
N GLU A 53 8.94 -18.02 30.03
CA GLU A 53 9.09 -18.12 31.50
C GLU A 53 8.97 -16.75 32.19
N ALA A 54 9.36 -15.65 31.51
CA ALA A 54 9.27 -14.28 32.02
C ALA A 54 7.85 -13.68 32.03
N ILE A 55 6.84 -14.35 31.43
CA ILE A 55 5.48 -13.79 31.25
C ILE A 55 4.40 -14.52 32.09
N SER A 56 4.75 -15.51 32.93
CA SER A 56 3.73 -16.36 33.56
C SER A 56 3.44 -16.09 35.05
N SER A 57 2.33 -15.37 35.32
CA SER A 57 1.26 -15.77 36.26
C SER A 57 0.11 -14.73 36.29
N PRO A 58 -1.17 -15.17 36.35
CA PRO A 58 -1.77 -15.56 37.62
C PRO A 58 -2.46 -16.95 37.65
N GLU A 59 -2.76 -17.37 38.88
CA GLU A 59 -3.16 -18.69 39.42
C GLU A 59 -4.05 -19.64 38.59
N PRO A 60 -3.85 -20.97 38.73
CA PRO A 60 -4.73 -21.97 38.13
C PRO A 60 -6.03 -22.18 38.93
N ALA A 61 -7.13 -22.30 38.20
CA ALA A 61 -8.47 -22.69 38.65
C ALA A 61 -8.47 -24.09 39.35
N PRO A 62 -9.51 -24.43 40.16
CA PRO A 62 -9.45 -25.55 41.10
C PRO A 62 -9.32 -26.92 40.43
N VAL A 63 -8.49 -27.75 41.04
CA VAL A 63 -8.08 -29.09 40.59
C VAL A 63 -9.24 -30.09 40.64
N VAL A 64 -9.66 -30.59 39.49
CA VAL A 64 -10.46 -31.82 39.39
C VAL A 64 -9.51 -33.02 39.59
N GLN A 65 -9.73 -33.80 40.65
CA GLN A 65 -8.92 -34.98 40.94
C GLN A 65 -9.23 -36.13 39.98
N TYR A 66 -8.24 -36.52 39.17
CA TYR A 66 -8.26 -37.78 38.44
C TYR A 66 -7.58 -38.86 39.29
N LYS A 67 -8.28 -39.97 39.53
CA LYS A 67 -7.69 -41.15 40.18
C LYS A 67 -6.59 -41.73 39.29
N LYS A 68 -5.35 -41.71 39.80
CA LYS A 68 -4.16 -42.31 39.20
C LYS A 68 -4.32 -43.83 39.10
N PRO A 69 -4.19 -44.47 37.93
CA PRO A 69 -4.08 -45.93 37.84
C PRO A 69 -2.78 -46.36 38.52
N THR A 70 -2.85 -47.38 39.37
CA THR A 70 -1.72 -48.01 40.05
C THR A 70 -0.76 -48.62 39.03
N VAL A 71 0.45 -48.07 38.96
CA VAL A 71 1.61 -48.62 38.23
C VAL A 71 2.22 -49.73 39.11
N PRO A 72 2.51 -50.93 38.58
CA PRO A 72 3.26 -51.95 39.33
C PRO A 72 4.67 -51.45 39.66
N GLU A 73 5.17 -51.69 40.87
CA GLU A 73 6.56 -51.37 41.24
C GLU A 73 7.54 -52.12 40.34
N GLU A 74 8.40 -51.37 39.63
CA GLU A 74 9.57 -51.93 38.97
C GLU A 74 10.64 -52.31 40.02
N PRO A 75 11.30 -53.47 39.89
CA PRO A 75 12.39 -53.82 40.79
C PRO A 75 13.57 -52.87 40.61
N THR A 76 14.10 -52.38 41.74
CA THR A 76 15.30 -51.53 41.84
C THR A 76 16.46 -52.09 41.01
N ALA A 77 16.94 -51.30 40.05
CA ALA A 77 18.07 -51.64 39.20
C ALA A 77 19.38 -51.66 40.01
N GLU A 78 20.12 -52.77 39.93
CA GLU A 78 21.48 -52.87 40.48
C GLU A 78 22.49 -52.03 39.66
N PRO A 79 23.60 -51.57 40.27
CA PRO A 79 24.60 -50.75 39.58
C PRO A 79 25.29 -51.50 38.43
N ILE A 80 25.32 -50.90 37.24
CA ILE A 80 25.93 -51.51 36.04
C ILE A 80 27.45 -51.54 36.18
N GLU A 81 28.04 -52.71 36.44
CA GLU A 81 29.47 -52.94 36.32
C GLU A 81 29.91 -52.99 34.85
N SER A 82 30.60 -51.95 34.41
CA SER A 82 31.39 -51.88 33.17
C SER A 82 30.63 -52.00 31.83
N ILE A 83 30.65 -50.90 31.09
CA ILE A 83 30.06 -50.72 29.74
C ILE A 83 30.58 -51.75 28.72
N HIS A 84 31.71 -52.42 29.00
CA HIS A 84 32.34 -53.40 28.11
C HIS A 84 31.68 -54.79 28.09
N LYS A 85 30.67 -55.06 28.94
CA LYS A 85 29.89 -56.31 28.92
C LYS A 85 28.50 -56.18 28.28
N LEU A 86 28.12 -54.99 27.80
CA LEU A 86 26.89 -54.84 27.02
C LEU A 86 27.09 -55.46 25.63
N ASP A 87 26.57 -56.68 25.45
CA ASP A 87 26.40 -57.25 24.12
C ASP A 87 25.60 -56.26 23.28
N ARG A 88 26.22 -55.74 22.22
CA ARG A 88 25.50 -54.95 21.21
C ARG A 88 24.53 -55.89 20.51
N ARG A 89 23.33 -56.01 21.07
CA ARG A 89 22.20 -56.64 20.43
C ARG A 89 21.77 -55.70 19.30
N ILE A 90 22.33 -55.92 18.11
CA ILE A 90 21.81 -55.32 16.88
C ILE A 90 20.50 -56.07 16.62
N GLU A 91 19.40 -55.53 17.14
CA GLU A 91 18.08 -55.94 16.66
C GLU A 91 17.98 -55.50 15.20
N VAL A 92 18.23 -56.44 14.30
CA VAL A 92 17.93 -56.26 12.88
C VAL A 92 16.42 -56.27 12.77
N TYR A 93 15.82 -55.08 12.77
CA TYR A 93 14.41 -54.92 12.45
C TYR A 93 14.23 -55.29 10.98
N GLU A 94 13.77 -56.52 10.73
CA GLU A 94 13.37 -56.96 9.40
C GLU A 94 12.02 -56.31 9.07
N GLU A 95 12.07 -55.11 8.50
CA GLU A 95 10.90 -54.40 8.03
C GLU A 95 10.15 -55.25 6.98
N THR A 96 8.87 -55.46 7.20
CA THR A 96 8.01 -56.18 6.25
C THR A 96 7.85 -55.38 4.97
N GLN A 97 7.51 -56.04 3.85
CA GLN A 97 7.26 -55.35 2.59
C GLN A 97 6.15 -54.30 2.71
N GLU A 98 5.13 -54.57 3.53
CA GLU A 98 4.00 -53.68 3.78
C GLU A 98 4.39 -52.42 4.57
N GLU A 99 5.15 -52.58 5.66
CA GLU A 99 5.71 -51.45 6.43
C GLU A 99 6.63 -50.59 5.57
N ARG A 100 7.44 -51.22 4.71
CA ARG A 100 8.31 -50.52 3.77
C ARG A 100 7.50 -49.72 2.76
N THR A 101 6.42 -50.27 2.22
CA THR A 101 5.55 -49.55 1.28
C THR A 101 4.86 -48.37 1.95
N ASP A 102 4.30 -48.53 3.14
CA ASP A 102 3.64 -47.45 3.89
C ASP A 102 4.62 -46.31 4.24
N ARG A 103 5.84 -46.64 4.68
CA ARG A 103 6.90 -45.65 4.91
C ARG A 103 7.28 -44.91 3.63
N LEU A 104 7.42 -45.63 2.51
CA LEU A 104 7.75 -45.02 1.22
C LEU A 104 6.62 -44.12 0.70
N GLU A 105 5.36 -44.48 0.91
CA GLU A 105 4.21 -43.62 0.57
C GLU A 105 4.16 -42.36 1.44
N LYS A 106 4.32 -42.49 2.76
CA LYS A 106 4.38 -41.34 3.67
C LYS A 106 5.52 -40.39 3.35
N THR A 107 6.71 -40.92 3.06
CA THR A 107 7.86 -40.09 2.67
C THR A 107 7.66 -39.40 1.31
N ARG A 108 7.01 -40.06 0.35
CA ARG A 108 6.65 -39.44 -0.94
C ARG A 108 5.63 -38.31 -0.74
N ALA A 109 4.57 -38.55 0.03
CA ALA A 109 3.56 -37.53 0.35
C ALA A 109 4.18 -36.32 1.08
N ALA A 110 5.10 -36.55 2.02
CA ALA A 110 5.84 -35.48 2.69
C ALA A 110 6.76 -34.71 1.73
N ALA A 111 7.38 -35.39 0.74
CA ALA A 111 8.19 -34.74 -0.27
C ALA A 111 7.35 -33.89 -1.24
N GLU A 112 6.16 -34.35 -1.61
CA GLU A 112 5.23 -33.62 -2.49
C GLU A 112 4.68 -32.36 -1.83
N THR A 113 4.29 -32.44 -0.55
CA THR A 113 3.83 -31.27 0.23
C THR A 113 4.92 -30.21 0.39
N GLU A 114 6.15 -30.60 0.70
CA GLU A 114 7.27 -29.65 0.79
C GLU A 114 7.65 -29.07 -0.60
N LYS A 115 7.51 -29.84 -1.68
CA LYS A 115 7.68 -29.34 -3.05
C LYS A 115 6.64 -28.27 -3.38
N ALA A 116 5.36 -28.52 -3.08
CA ALA A 116 4.27 -27.57 -3.31
C ALA A 116 4.49 -26.27 -2.51
N ARG A 117 4.88 -26.37 -1.23
CA ARG A 117 5.20 -25.21 -0.39
C ARG A 117 6.34 -24.36 -0.96
N ARG A 118 7.40 -24.99 -1.48
CA ARG A 118 8.52 -24.30 -2.13
C ARG A 118 8.11 -23.64 -3.44
N GLU A 119 7.22 -24.27 -4.20
CA GLU A 119 6.66 -23.68 -5.43
C GLU A 119 5.80 -22.47 -5.12
N GLU A 120 4.93 -22.53 -4.12
CA GLU A 120 4.13 -21.40 -3.68
C GLU A 120 4.98 -20.24 -3.17
N SER A 121 5.98 -20.51 -2.32
CA SER A 121 6.92 -19.49 -1.83
C SER A 121 7.68 -18.82 -2.99
N ARG A 122 8.08 -19.59 -4.01
CA ARG A 122 8.69 -19.04 -5.23
C ARG A 122 7.74 -18.15 -6.03
N ARG A 123 6.44 -18.47 -6.07
CA ARG A 123 5.41 -17.65 -6.74
C ARG A 123 5.13 -16.35 -5.96
N GLN A 124 5.16 -16.38 -4.64
CA GLN A 124 4.88 -15.21 -3.80
C GLN A 124 6.07 -14.24 -3.69
N ALA A 125 7.32 -14.71 -3.85
CA ALA A 125 8.51 -13.87 -3.71
C ALA A 125 8.54 -12.65 -4.67
N PRO A 126 8.20 -12.79 -5.97
CA PRO A 126 8.05 -11.65 -6.88
C PRO A 126 6.94 -10.67 -6.45
N VAL A 127 5.81 -11.18 -5.97
CA VAL A 127 4.67 -10.35 -5.52
C VAL A 127 5.06 -9.52 -4.29
N ALA A 128 5.77 -10.11 -3.33
CA ALA A 128 6.27 -9.40 -2.15
C ALA A 128 7.28 -8.30 -2.52
N LYS A 129 8.14 -8.54 -3.53
CA LYS A 129 9.05 -7.52 -4.06
C LYS A 129 8.28 -6.39 -4.75
N ALA A 130 7.28 -6.72 -5.56
CA ALA A 130 6.45 -5.75 -6.26
C ALA A 130 5.65 -4.87 -5.29
N LEU A 131 5.11 -5.45 -4.21
CA LEU A 131 4.42 -4.70 -3.16
C LEU A 131 5.32 -3.65 -2.52
N LYS A 132 6.59 -3.97 -2.22
CA LYS A 132 7.54 -2.99 -1.68
C LYS A 132 7.81 -1.83 -2.64
N ILE A 133 7.90 -2.11 -3.94
CA ILE A 133 8.07 -1.06 -4.96
C ILE A 133 6.81 -0.18 -5.01
N PHE A 134 5.63 -0.79 -4.97
CA PHE A 134 4.36 -0.07 -4.98
C PHE A 134 4.22 0.85 -3.75
N GLU A 135 4.49 0.33 -2.55
CA GLU A 135 4.47 1.09 -1.30
C GLU A 135 5.47 2.27 -1.32
N ALA A 136 6.66 2.07 -1.87
CA ALA A 136 7.64 3.12 -2.04
C ALA A 136 7.14 4.22 -3.00
N GLY A 137 6.51 3.83 -4.12
CA GLY A 137 5.90 4.75 -5.07
C GLY A 137 4.77 5.58 -4.43
N VAL A 138 3.89 4.94 -3.67
CA VAL A 138 2.81 5.63 -2.93
C VAL A 138 3.38 6.62 -1.94
N LYS A 139 4.40 6.23 -1.17
CA LYS A 139 5.06 7.13 -0.22
C LYS A 139 5.64 8.37 -0.93
N LYS A 140 6.37 8.18 -2.03
CA LYS A 140 6.93 9.28 -2.83
C LYS A 140 5.83 10.20 -3.38
N LEU A 141 4.70 9.64 -3.79
CA LEU A 141 3.55 10.42 -4.27
C LEU A 141 2.98 11.31 -3.16
N LEU A 142 2.79 10.75 -1.96
CA LEU A 142 2.34 11.50 -0.78
C LEU A 142 3.35 12.58 -0.35
N ASP A 143 4.65 12.31 -0.52
CA ASP A 143 5.72 13.28 -0.28
C ASP A 143 5.83 14.36 -1.41
N GLY A 144 4.96 14.33 -2.42
CA GLY A 144 4.98 15.24 -3.57
C GLY A 144 6.08 14.97 -4.60
N LYS A 145 6.85 13.89 -4.44
CA LYS A 145 7.96 13.49 -5.34
C LYS A 145 7.43 12.72 -6.55
N ASN A 146 6.57 13.38 -7.31
CA ASN A 146 5.73 12.72 -8.30
C ASN A 146 6.52 12.07 -9.45
N SER A 147 7.62 12.70 -9.88
CA SER A 147 8.54 12.11 -10.88
C SER A 147 9.21 10.82 -10.38
N GLU A 148 9.57 10.75 -9.10
CA GLU A 148 10.14 9.53 -8.51
C GLU A 148 9.08 8.46 -8.29
N ALA A 149 7.87 8.85 -7.88
CA ALA A 149 6.73 7.95 -7.75
C ALA A 149 6.35 7.33 -9.09
N ALA A 150 6.30 8.13 -10.16
CA ALA A 150 6.02 7.66 -11.51
C ALA A 150 7.04 6.60 -11.97
N LYS A 151 8.33 6.76 -11.65
CA LYS A 151 9.35 5.73 -11.96
C LYS A 151 9.08 4.40 -11.25
N ASP A 152 8.71 4.44 -9.97
CA ASP A 152 8.41 3.22 -9.21
C ASP A 152 7.16 2.51 -9.75
N PHE A 153 6.11 3.24 -10.08
CA PHE A 153 4.91 2.65 -10.68
C PHE A 153 5.17 2.12 -12.10
N GLN A 154 5.95 2.84 -12.91
CA GLN A 154 6.34 2.38 -14.25
C GLN A 154 7.16 1.08 -14.18
N ALA A 155 8.06 0.95 -13.20
CA ALA A 155 8.83 -0.28 -13.01
C ALA A 155 7.95 -1.52 -12.80
N LEU A 156 6.78 -1.36 -12.16
CA LEU A 156 5.79 -2.43 -11.98
C LEU A 156 5.00 -2.77 -13.25
N LEU A 157 5.05 -1.91 -14.27
CA LEU A 157 4.42 -2.15 -15.57
C LEU A 157 5.41 -2.70 -16.59
N ASP A 158 6.69 -2.35 -16.43
CA ASP A 158 7.78 -2.88 -17.26
C ASP A 158 8.10 -4.36 -16.92
N ASP A 159 7.99 -4.72 -15.63
CA ASP A 159 8.09 -6.10 -15.14
C ASP A 159 6.85 -6.46 -14.29
N PRO A 160 5.70 -6.80 -14.94
CA PRO A 160 4.43 -6.99 -14.24
C PRO A 160 4.46 -8.16 -13.26
N PRO A 161 4.10 -7.95 -11.97
CA PRO A 161 3.87 -9.05 -11.05
C PRO A 161 2.67 -9.88 -11.50
N THR A 162 2.63 -11.16 -11.09
CA THR A 162 1.49 -12.05 -11.36
C THR A 162 0.19 -11.55 -10.72
N ASP A 163 0.28 -10.71 -9.69
CA ASP A 163 -0.87 -10.04 -9.09
C ASP A 163 -1.38 -8.92 -9.99
N LEU A 164 -2.43 -9.22 -10.77
CA LEU A 164 -3.10 -8.26 -11.65
C LEU A 164 -3.68 -7.06 -10.90
N GLY A 165 -4.14 -7.25 -9.65
CA GLY A 165 -4.67 -6.16 -8.84
C GLY A 165 -3.61 -5.10 -8.56
N LEU A 166 -2.37 -5.54 -8.30
CA LEU A 166 -1.23 -4.65 -8.11
C LEU A 166 -0.85 -3.90 -9.40
N VAL A 167 -0.90 -4.57 -10.56
CA VAL A 167 -0.67 -3.94 -11.88
C VAL A 167 -1.69 -2.84 -12.15
N LEU A 168 -2.98 -3.10 -11.90
CA LEU A 168 -4.05 -2.12 -12.14
C LEU A 168 -3.90 -0.90 -11.24
N ARG A 169 -3.57 -1.09 -9.95
CA ARG A 169 -3.28 0.02 -9.05
C ARG A 169 -2.06 0.81 -9.51
N ALA A 170 -0.97 0.15 -9.92
CA ALA A 170 0.23 0.83 -10.42
C ALA A 170 -0.09 1.74 -11.61
N ARG A 171 -0.94 1.30 -12.56
CA ARG A 171 -1.40 2.15 -13.68
C ARG A 171 -2.16 3.39 -13.21
N GLN A 172 -3.09 3.21 -12.27
CA GLN A 172 -3.89 4.33 -11.75
C GLN A 172 -3.03 5.36 -11.05
N TYR A 173 -2.12 4.91 -10.18
CA TYR A 173 -1.20 5.79 -9.46
C TYR A 173 -0.17 6.45 -10.37
N LEU A 174 0.29 5.75 -11.43
CA LEU A 174 1.14 6.34 -12.45
C LEU A 174 0.44 7.51 -13.16
N SER A 175 -0.84 7.34 -13.51
CA SER A 175 -1.63 8.42 -14.10
C SER A 175 -1.66 9.65 -13.19
N ALA A 176 -1.96 9.46 -11.90
CA ALA A 176 -1.94 10.55 -10.92
C ALA A 176 -0.56 11.22 -10.77
N ALA A 177 0.51 10.40 -10.74
CA ALA A 177 1.89 10.88 -10.62
C ALA A 177 2.38 11.64 -11.87
N ILE A 178 1.89 11.31 -13.07
CA ILE A 178 2.22 12.00 -14.31
C ILE A 178 1.35 13.25 -14.49
N SER A 179 0.07 13.17 -14.12
CA SER A 179 -0.87 14.30 -14.21
C SER A 179 -0.45 15.49 -13.35
N SER A 180 0.40 15.27 -12.33
CA SER A 180 0.97 16.34 -11.52
C SER A 180 2.13 17.09 -12.19
N LYS A 181 2.55 16.71 -13.41
CA LYS A 181 3.46 17.56 -14.17
C LYS A 181 2.62 18.74 -14.63
N THR A 182 2.47 19.72 -13.73
CA THR A 182 2.03 21.07 -14.05
C THR A 182 3.05 21.65 -15.02
N MET A 183 2.96 21.27 -16.30
CA MET A 183 3.36 22.17 -17.35
C MET A 183 2.45 23.37 -17.14
N GLU A 184 2.99 24.47 -16.62
CA GLU A 184 2.19 25.68 -16.56
C GLU A 184 1.66 25.91 -17.97
N PRO A 185 0.34 26.03 -18.12
CA PRO A 185 -0.24 26.18 -19.44
C PRO A 185 0.37 27.42 -20.07
N ASN A 186 0.78 27.32 -21.33
CA ASN A 186 1.32 28.47 -22.04
C ASN A 186 0.14 29.35 -22.48
N LEU A 187 -0.28 30.27 -21.61
CA LEU A 187 -1.46 31.11 -21.80
C LEU A 187 -1.13 32.35 -22.63
N THR A 188 -0.97 32.16 -23.95
CA THR A 188 -0.58 33.25 -24.86
C THR A 188 -1.76 33.89 -25.58
N THR A 189 -2.76 33.09 -25.90
CA THR A 189 -3.94 33.54 -26.64
C THR A 189 -5.15 33.64 -25.72
N ALA A 190 -6.14 34.44 -26.12
CA ALA A 190 -7.41 34.53 -25.41
C ALA A 190 -8.11 33.16 -25.34
N GLU A 191 -7.95 32.33 -26.38
CA GLU A 191 -8.45 30.97 -26.44
C GLU A 191 -7.77 30.06 -25.40
N ASP A 192 -6.44 30.15 -25.23
CA ASP A 192 -5.73 29.39 -24.19
C ASP A 192 -6.22 29.78 -22.79
N MET A 193 -6.39 31.09 -22.56
CA MET A 193 -6.86 31.64 -21.29
C MET A 193 -8.33 31.28 -21.01
N TYR A 194 -9.18 31.28 -22.04
CA TYR A 194 -10.56 30.81 -21.96
C TYR A 194 -10.61 29.34 -21.54
N ASN A 195 -9.90 28.47 -22.26
CA ASN A 195 -9.87 27.03 -21.97
C ASN A 195 -9.33 26.76 -20.57
N HIS A 196 -8.29 27.50 -20.15
CA HIS A 196 -7.76 27.37 -18.79
C HIS A 196 -8.72 27.89 -17.72
N GLY A 197 -9.44 28.99 -17.99
CA GLY A 197 -10.48 29.52 -17.10
C GLY A 197 -11.61 28.52 -16.87
N VAL A 198 -12.02 27.78 -17.92
CA VAL A 198 -13.01 26.70 -17.79
C VAL A 198 -12.47 25.55 -16.93
N VAL A 199 -11.20 25.17 -17.08
CA VAL A 199 -10.57 24.16 -16.21
C VAL A 199 -10.59 24.60 -14.75
N LEU A 200 -10.19 25.84 -14.47
CA LEU A 200 -10.19 26.38 -13.10
C LEU A 200 -11.59 26.43 -12.51
N LEU A 201 -12.60 26.80 -13.31
CA LEU A 201 -14.00 26.81 -12.87
C LEU A 201 -14.48 25.41 -12.49
N ASN A 202 -14.19 24.41 -13.32
CA ASN A 202 -14.52 23.00 -13.06
C ASN A 202 -13.80 22.44 -11.82
N ASP A 203 -12.57 22.92 -11.57
CA ASP A 203 -11.79 22.56 -10.38
C ASP A 203 -12.27 23.31 -9.11
N GLY A 204 -13.21 24.26 -9.25
CA GLY A 204 -13.73 25.07 -8.16
C GLY A 204 -12.86 26.26 -7.75
N ASP A 205 -11.77 26.54 -8.48
CA ASP A 205 -10.92 27.72 -8.28
C ASP A 205 -11.54 28.95 -8.97
N ILE A 206 -12.56 29.51 -8.33
CA ILE A 206 -13.33 30.64 -8.85
C ILE A 206 -12.47 31.91 -8.97
N GLU A 207 -11.60 32.17 -7.99
CA GLU A 207 -10.72 33.34 -7.99
C GLU A 207 -9.68 33.26 -9.12
N GLY A 208 -9.08 32.09 -9.30
CA GLY A 208 -8.17 31.81 -10.41
C GLY A 208 -8.85 31.97 -11.76
N ALA A 209 -10.06 31.40 -11.92
CA ALA A 209 -10.86 31.52 -13.14
C ALA A 209 -11.15 32.99 -13.48
N LEU A 210 -11.65 33.78 -12.53
CA LEU A 210 -11.95 35.20 -12.75
C LEU A 210 -10.72 36.00 -13.15
N LYS A 211 -9.57 35.73 -12.53
CA LYS A 211 -8.31 36.39 -12.86
C LYS A 211 -7.90 36.11 -14.30
N ILE A 212 -7.88 34.84 -14.72
CA ILE A 212 -7.40 34.50 -16.06
C ILE A 212 -8.38 34.93 -17.15
N LEU A 213 -9.68 34.75 -16.92
CA LEU A 213 -10.72 35.19 -17.85
C LEU A 213 -10.76 36.73 -17.96
N GLY A 214 -10.39 37.45 -16.90
CA GLY A 214 -10.23 38.90 -16.94
C GLY A 214 -9.08 39.35 -17.86
N VAL A 215 -8.01 38.57 -17.99
CA VAL A 215 -6.95 38.80 -18.98
C VAL A 215 -7.46 38.46 -20.38
N ALA A 216 -8.13 37.32 -20.53
CA ALA A 216 -8.72 36.88 -21.79
C ALA A 216 -9.68 37.93 -22.37
N ALA A 217 -10.55 38.49 -21.53
CA ALA A 217 -11.53 39.52 -21.90
C ALA A 217 -10.87 40.82 -22.39
N LYS A 218 -9.67 41.17 -21.90
CA LYS A 218 -8.92 42.33 -22.41
C LYS A 218 -8.34 42.07 -23.80
N GLN A 219 -7.95 40.83 -24.08
CA GLN A 219 -7.39 40.43 -25.37
C GLN A 219 -8.47 40.22 -26.44
N ALA A 220 -9.63 39.70 -26.05
CA ALA A 220 -10.78 39.46 -26.93
C ALA A 220 -12.08 40.03 -26.32
N PRO A 221 -12.25 41.36 -26.30
CA PRO A 221 -13.37 42.03 -25.61
C PRO A 221 -14.74 41.82 -26.25
N LYS A 222 -14.83 41.08 -27.36
CA LYS A 222 -16.08 40.76 -28.07
C LYS A 222 -16.37 39.26 -28.12
N ASP A 223 -15.56 38.44 -27.45
CA ASP A 223 -15.77 36.99 -27.38
C ASP A 223 -16.87 36.70 -26.36
N ASP A 224 -18.02 36.27 -26.86
CA ASP A 224 -19.20 35.97 -26.06
C ASP A 224 -18.98 34.80 -25.11
N ARG A 225 -18.13 33.84 -25.48
CA ARG A 225 -17.79 32.66 -24.65
C ARG A 225 -17.05 33.08 -23.40
N ILE A 226 -16.10 34.02 -23.52
CA ILE A 226 -15.37 34.58 -22.37
C ILE A 226 -16.32 35.34 -21.46
N MET A 227 -17.24 36.14 -22.01
CA MET A 227 -18.24 36.87 -21.22
C MET A 227 -19.15 35.90 -20.45
N TYR A 228 -19.62 34.84 -21.11
CA TYR A 228 -20.49 33.83 -20.53
C TYR A 228 -19.82 33.09 -19.36
N VAL A 229 -18.61 32.56 -19.57
CA VAL A 229 -17.89 31.84 -18.50
C VAL A 229 -17.51 32.77 -17.34
N ARG A 230 -17.23 34.05 -17.61
CA ARG A 230 -17.05 35.04 -16.52
C ARG A 230 -18.34 35.28 -15.75
N ALA A 231 -19.49 35.33 -16.41
CA ALA A 231 -20.78 35.48 -15.74
C ALA A 231 -21.06 34.29 -14.80
N LEU A 232 -20.77 33.06 -15.24
CA LEU A 232 -20.86 31.86 -14.39
C LEU A 232 -19.95 31.99 -13.14
N ALA A 233 -18.67 32.29 -13.35
CA ALA A 233 -17.72 32.42 -12.25
C ALA A 233 -18.11 33.54 -11.27
N LEU A 234 -18.63 34.68 -11.76
CA LEU A 234 -19.13 35.77 -10.93
C LEU A 234 -20.37 35.35 -10.14
N GLY A 235 -21.32 34.66 -10.77
CA GLY A 235 -22.52 34.14 -10.10
C GLY A 235 -22.17 33.17 -8.98
N ILE A 236 -21.23 32.24 -9.22
CA ILE A 236 -20.75 31.29 -8.20
C ILE A 236 -20.01 32.01 -7.07
N SER A 237 -19.28 33.10 -7.36
CA SER A 237 -18.62 33.92 -6.33
C SER A 237 -19.57 34.78 -5.50
N GLY A 238 -20.83 34.91 -5.92
CA GLY A 238 -21.86 35.72 -5.27
C GLY A 238 -21.92 37.20 -5.72
N ASP A 239 -21.15 37.58 -6.75
CA ASP A 239 -21.24 38.91 -7.36
C ASP A 239 -22.34 38.93 -8.44
N GLU A 240 -23.60 38.93 -7.99
CA GLU A 240 -24.76 38.84 -8.88
C GLU A 240 -24.87 40.04 -9.85
N GLU A 241 -24.46 41.23 -9.42
CA GLU A 241 -24.53 42.43 -10.25
C GLU A 241 -23.56 42.33 -11.42
N ALA A 242 -22.29 41.99 -11.15
CA ALA A 242 -21.32 41.80 -12.21
C ALA A 242 -21.63 40.58 -13.09
N ALA A 243 -22.18 39.50 -12.50
CA ALA A 243 -22.59 38.30 -13.23
C ALA A 243 -23.69 38.62 -14.25
N THR A 244 -24.74 39.33 -13.84
CA THR A 244 -25.84 39.72 -14.72
C THR A 244 -25.39 40.69 -15.81
N GLU A 245 -24.49 41.64 -15.51
CA GLU A 245 -23.91 42.53 -16.51
C GLU A 245 -23.11 41.75 -17.57
N GLN A 246 -22.25 40.82 -17.16
CA GLN A 246 -21.47 39.99 -18.09
C GLN A 246 -22.35 39.07 -18.92
N LEU A 247 -23.38 38.46 -18.32
CA LEU A 247 -24.32 37.62 -19.04
C LEU A 247 -25.10 38.41 -20.08
N GLN A 248 -25.56 39.63 -19.72
CA GLN A 248 -26.24 40.51 -20.67
C GLN A 248 -25.33 40.85 -21.87
N ALA A 249 -24.05 41.11 -21.61
CA ALA A 249 -23.07 41.36 -22.67
C ALA A 249 -22.87 40.13 -23.57
N ALA A 250 -22.80 38.93 -22.98
CA ALA A 250 -22.69 37.67 -23.71
C ALA A 250 -23.91 37.41 -24.62
N ILE A 251 -25.12 37.66 -24.12
CA ILE A 251 -26.37 37.52 -24.88
C ILE A 251 -26.44 38.54 -26.02
N LYS A 252 -26.03 39.79 -25.77
CA LYS A 252 -25.95 40.84 -26.81
C LYS A 252 -24.95 40.50 -27.91
N ALA A 253 -23.85 39.83 -27.57
CA ALA A 253 -22.86 39.40 -28.54
C ALA A 253 -23.32 38.16 -29.33
N ASN A 254 -24.06 37.24 -28.70
CA ASN A 254 -24.62 36.04 -29.30
C ASN A 254 -25.89 35.62 -28.57
N GLU A 255 -27.05 35.79 -29.23
CA GLU A 255 -28.37 35.55 -28.63
C GLU A 255 -28.60 34.10 -28.20
N THR A 256 -27.87 33.14 -28.79
CA THR A 256 -27.93 31.71 -28.41
C THR A 256 -27.57 31.51 -26.93
N ASN A 257 -26.74 32.40 -26.36
CA ASN A 257 -26.37 32.35 -24.95
C ASN A 257 -27.56 32.52 -24.01
N ARG A 258 -28.69 33.10 -24.46
CA ARG A 258 -29.92 33.14 -23.66
C ARG A 258 -30.48 31.74 -23.44
N VAL A 259 -30.50 30.92 -24.50
CA VAL A 259 -30.99 29.53 -24.44
C VAL A 259 -30.06 28.67 -23.58
N TYR A 260 -28.75 28.90 -23.66
CA TYR A 260 -27.80 28.22 -22.78
C TYR A 260 -28.01 28.62 -21.32
N ALA A 261 -28.04 29.93 -21.02
CA ALA A 261 -28.19 30.43 -19.67
C ALA A 261 -29.49 29.99 -18.99
N HIS A 262 -30.59 29.93 -19.74
CA HIS A 262 -31.88 29.45 -19.22
C HIS A 262 -31.82 27.99 -18.73
N ASN A 263 -30.94 27.16 -19.31
CA ASN A 263 -30.85 25.73 -19.01
C ASN A 263 -29.60 25.35 -18.20
N ASP A 264 -28.77 26.32 -17.84
CA ASP A 264 -27.49 26.10 -17.19
C ASP A 264 -27.65 26.13 -15.66
N PRO A 265 -27.46 25.00 -14.95
CA PRO A 265 -27.64 24.95 -13.51
C PRO A 265 -26.66 25.82 -12.74
N ASP A 266 -25.54 26.22 -13.35
CA ASP A 266 -24.56 27.09 -12.71
C ASP A 266 -25.08 28.53 -12.53
N PHE A 267 -26.19 28.90 -13.20
CA PHE A 267 -26.91 30.15 -12.96
C PHE A 267 -28.02 30.07 -11.92
N GLU A 268 -28.21 28.93 -11.25
CA GLU A 268 -29.17 28.79 -10.14
C GLU A 268 -29.07 29.91 -9.10
N PRO A 269 -27.86 30.40 -8.70
CA PRO A 269 -27.75 31.53 -7.78
C PRO A 269 -28.41 32.82 -8.28
N LEU A 270 -28.52 33.02 -9.60
CA LEU A 270 -29.09 34.23 -10.21
C LEU A 270 -30.60 34.14 -10.45
N HIS A 271 -31.24 32.99 -10.27
CA HIS A 271 -32.68 32.81 -10.55
C HIS A 271 -33.59 33.74 -9.72
N GLY A 272 -33.13 34.20 -8.56
CA GLY A 272 -33.84 35.19 -7.74
C GLY A 272 -33.66 36.65 -8.18
N ASN A 273 -32.75 36.92 -9.13
CA ASN A 273 -32.41 38.27 -9.56
C ASN A 273 -33.39 38.75 -10.66
N PRO A 274 -34.12 39.87 -10.48
CA PRO A 274 -35.08 40.35 -11.46
C PRO A 274 -34.48 40.62 -12.85
N ARG A 275 -33.22 41.10 -12.91
CA ARG A 275 -32.54 41.32 -14.19
C ARG A 275 -32.27 40.02 -14.92
N PHE A 276 -31.91 38.96 -14.19
CA PHE A 276 -31.72 37.64 -14.78
C PHE A 276 -33.02 37.12 -15.39
N GLN A 277 -34.13 37.22 -14.65
CA GLN A 277 -35.44 36.80 -15.13
C GLN A 277 -35.86 37.55 -16.40
N GLU A 278 -35.73 38.88 -16.43
CA GLU A 278 -36.01 39.71 -17.60
C GLU A 278 -35.13 39.33 -18.81
N MET A 279 -33.85 39.01 -18.59
CA MET A 279 -32.95 38.52 -19.65
C MET A 279 -33.32 37.13 -20.16
N MET A 280 -34.03 36.31 -19.40
CA MET A 280 -34.46 34.98 -19.84
C MET A 280 -35.80 34.98 -20.56
N GLU A 281 -36.60 36.06 -20.43
CA GLU A 281 -37.85 36.17 -21.16
C GLU A 281 -37.59 36.22 -22.68
N PRO A 282 -38.36 35.43 -23.47
CA PRO A 282 -38.31 35.54 -24.92
C PRO A 282 -38.72 36.97 -25.28
N GLN A 283 -37.83 37.69 -25.96
CA GLN A 283 -38.20 38.95 -26.57
C GLN A 283 -39.24 38.60 -27.63
N GLY A 284 -40.50 38.95 -27.38
CA GLY A 284 -41.59 38.71 -28.32
C GLY A 284 -41.23 39.28 -29.69
N GLU A 285 -41.74 38.64 -30.74
CA GLU A 285 -41.89 39.26 -32.06
C GLU A 285 -42.85 40.44 -31.93
N ASP A 286 -42.38 41.54 -31.34
CA ASP A 286 -43.05 42.83 -31.46
C ASP A 286 -42.49 43.49 -32.74
N ASP A 287 -43.40 43.74 -33.68
CA ASP A 287 -43.25 44.49 -34.94
C ASP A 287 -43.03 43.66 -36.23
N ILE A 288 -44.03 42.87 -36.61
CA ILE A 288 -44.41 42.79 -38.03
C ILE A 288 -45.88 43.21 -38.14
N ASP A 289 -46.08 44.41 -38.71
CA ASP A 289 -47.34 45.10 -39.04
C ASP A 289 -48.50 44.18 -39.50
#